data_AF-A0A9E2RFV8-F1
#
_entry.id   AF-A0A9E2RFV8-F1
#
_cell.length_a   1.000
_cell.length_b   1.000
_cell.length_c   1.000
_cell.angle_alpha   90.00
_cell.angle_beta   90.00
_cell.angle_gamma   90.00
#
_symmetry.space_group_name_H-M   'P 1'
#
loop_
_entity.id
_entity.type
_entity.pdbx_description
1 polymer ?
#
loop_
_entity_poly.entity_id
_entity_poly.type
_entity_poly.pdbx_seq_one_letter_code
_entity_poly.pdbx_strand_id
1 'polypeptide(L)' 'LSKDSWQQLLEQAQAKRLSFYQQPRVRFPGTSIEHHTFFLEDPSGNLLEFKHYLHESAIFGERECREVGDSSTHPAGS' A
#
# COMPACT_ATOMS: atom_id res chain seq x y z
N LEU A 1 -0.82 9.70 -6.90
CA LEU A 1 -0.04 10.83 -6.36
C LEU A 1 1.34 10.78 -7.01
N SER A 2 1.79 11.86 -7.64
CA SER A 2 3.20 12.01 -7.98
C SER A 2 4.03 12.03 -6.68
N LYS A 3 5.33 11.71 -6.78
CA LYS A 3 6.24 11.75 -5.63
C LYS A 3 6.17 13.09 -4.88
N ASP A 4 6.14 14.18 -5.65
CA ASP A 4 6.04 15.55 -5.14
C ASP A 4 4.74 15.77 -4.36
N SER A 5 3.59 15.35 -4.91
CA SER A 5 2.30 15.47 -4.22
C SER A 5 2.23 14.65 -2.93
N TRP A 6 2.87 13.47 -2.90
CA TRP A 6 2.96 12.68 -1.66
C TRP A 6 3.86 13.36 -0.63
N GLN A 7 4.98 13.95 -1.06
CA GLN A 7 5.89 14.69 -0.20
C GLN A 7 5.20 15.93 0.40
N GLN A 8 4.48 16.71 -0.41
CA GLN A 8 3.71 17.86 0.05
C GLN A 8 2.63 17.46 1.06
N LEU A 9 1.93 16.33 0.83
CA LEU A 9 0.94 15.81 1.78
C LEU A 9 1.59 15.45 3.12
N LEU A 10 2.76 14.81 3.08
CA LEU A 10 3.51 14.47 4.28
C LEU A 10 3.93 15.73 5.06
N GLU A 11 4.48 16.72 4.38
CA GLU A 11 4.88 17.99 4.99
C GLU A 11 3.70 18.72 5.62
N GLN A 12 2.54 18.73 4.94
CA GLN A 12 1.30 19.30 5.48
C GLN A 12 0.82 18.56 6.73
N ALA A 13 0.88 17.23 6.73
CA ALA A 13 0.50 16.42 7.89
C ALA A 13 1.42 16.67 9.09
N GLN A 14 2.73 16.79 8.85
CA GLN A 14 3.72 17.14 9.88
C GLN A 14 3.53 18.56 10.41
N ALA A 15 3.34 19.55 9.53
CA ALA A 15 3.11 20.94 9.91
C ALA A 15 1.84 21.12 10.76
N LYS A 16 0.79 20.35 10.44
CA LYS A 16 -0.46 20.30 11.22
C LYS A 16 -0.36 19.42 12.48
N ARG A 17 0.78 18.78 12.72
CA ARG A 17 1.04 17.87 13.85
C ARG A 17 -0.03 16.78 13.98
N LEU A 18 -0.42 16.18 12.85
CA LEU A 18 -1.36 15.06 12.84
C LEU A 18 -0.76 13.84 13.57
N SER A 19 -1.61 12.97 14.08
CA SER A 19 -1.19 11.74 14.76
C SER A 19 -0.64 10.73 13.75
N PHE A 20 0.68 10.53 13.76
CA PHE A 20 1.33 9.49 12.96
C PHE A 20 1.37 8.18 13.75
N TYR A 21 0.52 7.23 13.37
CA TYR A 21 0.58 5.87 13.90
C TYR A 21 1.86 5.16 13.45
N GLN A 22 2.29 5.40 12.20
CA GLN A 22 3.59 4.96 11.70
C GLN A 22 4.26 6.09 10.93
N GLN A 23 5.51 6.35 11.28
CA GLN A 23 6.34 7.35 10.62
C GLN A 23 6.61 7.00 9.14
N PRO A 24 6.89 8.01 8.29
CA PRO A 24 7.23 7.81 6.89
C PRO A 24 8.44 6.89 6.73
N ARG A 25 8.32 5.90 5.84
CA ARG A 25 9.40 4.98 5.50
C ARG A 25 9.29 4.45 4.07
N VAL A 26 10.37 3.84 3.60
CA VAL A 26 10.40 3.06 2.36
C VAL A 26 10.15 1.59 2.69
N ARG A 27 9.35 0.92 1.84
CA ARG A 27 9.11 -0.52 1.89
C ARG A 27 9.64 -1.16 0.62
N PHE A 28 10.28 -2.32 0.77
CA PHE A 28 10.86 -3.11 -0.31
C PHE A 28 11.83 -2.30 -1.21
N PRO A 29 12.84 -1.62 -0.64
CA PRO A 29 13.80 -0.82 -1.41
C PRO A 29 14.52 -1.69 -2.45
N GLY A 30 14.68 -1.16 -3.67
CA GLY A 30 15.32 -1.81 -4.81
C GLY A 30 14.44 -2.82 -5.55
N THR A 31 13.15 -2.94 -5.22
CA THR A 31 12.24 -3.89 -5.85
C THR A 31 11.23 -3.19 -6.75
N SER A 32 10.60 -3.94 -7.66
CA SER A 32 9.49 -3.44 -8.48
C SER A 32 8.29 -2.95 -7.65
N ILE A 33 8.15 -3.39 -6.40
CA ILE A 33 7.08 -2.99 -5.48
C ILE A 33 7.53 -1.95 -4.44
N GLU A 34 8.67 -1.30 -4.65
CA GLU A 34 9.17 -0.25 -3.78
C GLU A 34 8.14 0.88 -3.64
N HIS A 35 7.85 1.27 -2.40
CA HIS A 35 6.97 2.39 -2.12
C HIS A 35 7.31 3.13 -0.83
N HIS A 36 7.02 4.42 -0.82
CA HIS A 36 6.95 5.23 0.38
C HIS A 36 5.59 5.05 1.04
N THR A 37 5.56 4.95 2.38
CA THR A 37 4.32 4.86 3.15
C THR A 37 4.41 5.55 4.51
N PHE A 38 3.31 6.12 4.97
CA PHE A 38 3.06 6.52 6.35
C PHE A 38 1.60 6.23 6.73
N PHE A 39 1.33 6.20 8.04
CA PHE A 39 -0.03 6.03 8.57
C PHE A 39 -0.40 7.21 9.46
N LEU A 40 -1.61 7.72 9.26
CA LEU A 40 -2.26 8.64 10.19
C LEU A 40 -3.34 7.90 10.97
N GLU A 41 -3.57 8.32 12.20
CA GLU A 41 -4.71 7.92 13.01
C GLU A 41 -5.67 9.10 13.13
N ASP A 42 -6.94 8.91 12.76
CA ASP A 42 -7.97 9.93 12.97
C ASP A 42 -8.54 9.88 14.40
N PRO A 43 -9.27 10.92 14.87
CA PRO A 43 -9.85 10.95 16.22
C PRO A 43 -10.78 9.78 16.58
N SER A 44 -11.32 9.09 15.58
CA SER A 44 -12.16 7.89 15.73
C SER A 44 -11.35 6.59 15.83
N GLY A 45 -10.01 6.67 15.70
CA GLY A 45 -9.11 5.52 15.73
C GLY A 45 -8.96 4.78 14.41
N ASN A 46 -9.44 5.31 13.26
CA ASN A 46 -9.18 4.66 11.98
C ASN A 46 -7.75 4.97 11.53
N LEU A 47 -7.12 3.97 10.91
CA LEU A 47 -5.79 4.09 10.33
C LEU A 47 -5.89 4.37 8.84
N LEU A 48 -5.37 5.52 8.42
CA LEU A 48 -5.28 5.93 7.03
C LEU A 48 -3.86 5.74 6.53
N GLU A 49 -3.68 4.85 5.56
CA GLU A 49 -2.38 4.62 4.92
C GLU A 49 -2.24 5.42 3.63
N PHE A 50 -1.12 6.12 3.47
CA PHE A 50 -0.79 6.89 2.26
C PHE A 50 0.45 6.31 1.60
N LYS A 51 0.26 5.72 0.41
CA LYS A 51 1.35 5.08 -0.35
C LYS A 51 1.71 5.87 -1.62
N HIS A 52 3.00 5.88 -1.94
CA HIS A 52 3.51 6.27 -3.25
C HIS A 52 4.49 5.21 -3.76
N TYR A 53 4.09 4.49 -4.81
CA TYR A 53 4.91 3.48 -5.48
C TYR A 53 5.84 4.15 -6.49
N LEU A 54 7.10 3.72 -6.54
CA LEU A 54 8.08 4.23 -7.50
C LEU A 54 7.84 3.70 -8.91
N HIS A 55 7.28 2.50 -9.01
CA HIS A 55 6.96 1.85 -10.28
C HIS A 55 5.44 1.71 -10.42
N GLU A 56 4.87 2.24 -11.51
CA GLU A 56 3.43 2.15 -11.79
C GLU A 56 2.97 0.69 -11.98
N SER A 57 3.88 -0.17 -12.44
CA SER A 57 3.68 -1.62 -12.49
C SER A 57 3.47 -2.26 -11.13
N ALA A 58 3.77 -1.60 -10.01
CA ALA A 58 3.43 -2.10 -8.68
C ALA A 58 1.96 -1.89 -8.31
N ILE A 59 1.31 -0.87 -8.90
CA ILE A 59 -0.09 -0.53 -8.66
C ILE A 59 -1.01 -1.36 -9.57
N PHE A 60 -0.55 -1.60 -10.80
CA PHE A 60 -1.31 -2.29 -11.84
C PHE A 60 -0.62 -3.57 -12.32
N GLY A 61 0.27 -4.13 -11.50
CA GLY A 61 1.08 -5.32 -11.79
C GLY A 61 0.22 -6.53 -12.11
N GLU A 62 0.00 -6.68 -13.40
CA GLU A 62 -0.50 -7.81 -14.17
C GLU A 62 -1.87 -8.35 -13.73
N ARG A 63 -2.91 -7.91 -14.48
CA ARG A 63 -4.12 -8.70 -14.70
C ARG A 63 -3.79 -9.95 -15.51
N GLU A 64 -2.93 -10.83 -15.00
CA GLU A 64 -2.78 -12.18 -15.54
C GLU A 64 -2.20 -13.16 -14.50
N CYS A 65 -2.82 -13.21 -13.32
CA CYS A 65 -2.93 -14.49 -12.62
C CYS A 65 -4.32 -15.05 -12.88
N ARG A 66 -4.45 -15.77 -14.00
CA ARG A 66 -5.61 -16.64 -14.25
C ARG A 66 -5.34 -17.99 -13.59
N GLU A 67 -5.28 -18.03 -12.26
CA GLU A 67 -5.74 -19.21 -11.53
C GLU A 67 -7.12 -18.90 -10.97
N VAL A 68 -8.06 -18.93 -11.92
CA VAL A 68 -9.48 -19.12 -11.64
C VAL A 68 -9.65 -20.57 -11.17
N GLY A 69 -10.15 -20.74 -9.96
CA GLY A 69 -10.85 -21.95 -9.51
C GLY A 69 -10.02 -22.91 -8.66
N ASP A 70 -10.42 -23.05 -7.38
CA ASP A 70 -10.26 -24.33 -6.69
C ASP A 70 -11.01 -25.36 -7.53
N SER A 71 -10.25 -26.22 -8.23
CA SER A 71 -10.83 -27.32 -8.97
C SER A 71 -11.31 -28.33 -7.97
N SER A 72 -12.62 -28.36 -7.74
CA SER A 72 -13.27 -29.41 -6.98
C SER A 72 -12.82 -30.78 -7.47
N THR A 73 -12.04 -31.49 -6.67
CA THR A 73 -11.97 -32.95 -6.75
C THR A 73 -12.26 -33.50 -5.37
N HIS A 74 -13.52 -33.80 -5.12
CA HIS A 74 -13.90 -34.89 -4.23
C HIS A 74 -13.39 -36.21 -4.81
N PRO A 75 -12.64 -37.03 -4.06
CA PRO A 75 -12.71 -38.46 -4.21
C PRO A 75 -13.75 -39.00 -3.22
N ALA A 76 -14.88 -39.44 -3.76
CA ALA A 76 -15.73 -40.40 -3.10
C ALA A 76 -14.99 -41.74 -2.99
N GLY A 77 -15.10 -42.40 -1.83
CA GLY A 77 -14.92 -43.85 -1.70
C GLY A 77 -13.57 -44.31 -1.13
N SER A 78 -13.60 -44.73 0.14
CA SER A 78 -13.42 -46.13 0.55
C SER A 78 -13.98 -46.31 1.96
#